data_AF-A0A0F9G4P0-F1
#
_entry.id   AF-A0A0F9G4P0-F1
#
_cell.length_a   1.000
_cell.length_b   1.000
_cell.length_c   1.000
_cell.angle_alpha   90.00
_cell.angle_beta   90.00
_cell.angle_gamma   90.00
#
_symmetry.space_group_name_H-M   'P 1'
#
loop_
_entity.id
_entity.type
_entity.pdbx_description
1 polymer ?
#
loop_
_entity_poly.entity_id
_entity_poly.type
_entity_poly.pdbx_seq_one_letter_code
_entity_poly.pdbx_strand_id
1 'polypeptide(L)'
;MTDAENGPEPKIEGEGPDEAKEKAGQLKALEAERRKRQVLGDEVADLRAKIQDLTTPQKGEDEKELTSAELRQAVTEGKLSDAEADDIKDRQRERRADQQIKKTVEDTIAVRDVFNKVADEVGRYLVAVPDLEDRESPSYQRLRGEFSKLVALGYDAKDKRTELLAAKMAFGGIERLESVSGPEDRETHQDVGGSGSGQDKPSGDSDGWPKDTNAGQKRYYEDLISKGMKNKKQAVEELEYHRKKITQRQAKQQHTA
;
A
#
# COMPACT_ATOMS: atom_id res chain seq x y z
N MET A 1 -66.69 -4.26 -15.70
CA MET A 1 -65.65 -4.86 -16.57
C MET A 1 -65.21 -3.73 -17.49
N THR A 2 -64.06 -3.08 -17.29
CA THR A 2 -62.78 -3.54 -16.75
C THR A 2 -62.11 -2.45 -15.92
N ASP A 3 -61.72 -2.82 -14.71
CA ASP A 3 -60.79 -2.08 -13.86
C ASP A 3 -59.43 -1.96 -14.56
N ALA A 4 -58.88 -0.74 -14.62
CA ALA A 4 -57.50 -0.50 -14.99
C ALA A 4 -56.73 -0.14 -13.71
N GLU A 5 -55.82 -1.04 -13.36
CA GLU A 5 -54.97 -1.02 -12.17
C GLU A 5 -54.10 0.26 -12.10
N ASN A 6 -54.26 1.01 -11.01
CA ASN A 6 -53.27 1.95 -10.52
C ASN A 6 -52.17 1.15 -9.80
N GLY A 7 -51.11 0.79 -10.51
CA GLY A 7 -49.88 0.27 -9.90
C GLY A 7 -49.10 1.41 -9.22
N PRO A 8 -48.60 1.24 -7.98
CA PRO A 8 -47.76 2.25 -7.35
C PRO A 8 -46.41 2.33 -8.07
N GLU A 9 -46.07 3.52 -8.56
CA GLU A 9 -44.73 3.84 -9.07
C GLU A 9 -43.68 3.60 -7.98
N PRO A 10 -42.54 2.97 -8.29
CA PRO A 10 -41.44 2.83 -7.35
C PRO A 10 -40.82 4.20 -7.08
N LYS A 11 -40.92 4.67 -5.83
CA LYS A 11 -40.13 5.81 -5.35
C LYS A 11 -38.65 5.44 -5.44
N ILE A 12 -37.95 6.03 -6.40
CA ILE A 12 -36.50 6.06 -6.42
C ILE A 12 -36.11 7.05 -5.32
N GLU A 13 -35.70 6.54 -4.17
CA GLU A 13 -35.05 7.32 -3.12
C GLU A 13 -33.68 7.76 -3.65
N GLY A 14 -33.68 8.88 -4.38
CA GLY A 14 -32.45 9.58 -4.74
C GLY A 14 -31.85 10.23 -3.50
N GLU A 15 -30.54 10.02 -3.31
CA GLU A 15 -29.71 10.67 -2.29
C GLU A 15 -30.12 12.15 -2.13
N GLY A 16 -30.59 12.50 -0.95
CA GLY A 16 -31.07 13.85 -0.66
C GLY A 16 -29.94 14.88 -0.73
N PRO A 17 -30.23 16.15 -1.09
CA PRO A 17 -29.23 17.22 -1.22
C PRO A 17 -28.45 17.54 0.08
N ASP A 18 -28.87 17.00 1.22
CA ASP A 18 -28.20 17.17 2.51
C ASP A 18 -27.05 16.17 2.72
N GLU A 19 -27.16 14.92 2.27
CA GLU A 19 -26.07 13.93 2.34
C GLU A 19 -24.90 14.30 1.41
N ALA A 20 -25.21 14.84 0.22
CA ALA A 20 -24.20 15.33 -0.71
C ALA A 20 -23.43 16.55 -0.15
N LYS A 21 -24.10 17.42 0.62
CA LYS A 21 -23.46 18.56 1.30
C LYS A 21 -22.60 18.10 2.49
N GLU A 22 -23.04 17.06 3.20
CA GLU A 22 -22.30 16.50 4.32
C GLU A 22 -21.03 15.77 3.83
N LYS A 23 -21.14 14.94 2.77
CA LYS A 23 -20.00 14.32 2.07
C LYS A 23 -19.02 15.39 1.54
N ALA A 24 -19.53 16.47 0.92
CA ALA A 24 -18.69 17.57 0.45
C ALA A 24 -17.99 18.35 1.59
N GLY A 25 -18.63 18.45 2.76
CA GLY A 25 -18.04 19.03 3.97
C GLY A 25 -16.91 18.17 4.54
N GLN A 26 -17.10 16.85 4.57
CA GLN A 26 -16.10 15.89 5.04
C GLN A 26 -14.89 15.83 4.11
N LEU A 27 -15.10 15.82 2.79
CA LEU A 27 -14.03 15.90 1.79
C LEU A 27 -13.18 17.17 1.95
N LYS A 28 -13.82 18.34 2.15
CA LYS A 28 -13.10 19.58 2.43
C LYS A 28 -12.31 19.54 3.74
N ALA A 29 -12.84 18.90 4.77
CA ALA A 29 -12.13 18.72 6.04
C ALA A 29 -10.90 17.80 5.88
N LEU A 30 -11.04 16.72 5.10
CA LEU A 30 -9.95 15.79 4.80
C LEU A 30 -8.85 16.46 3.98
N GLU A 31 -9.21 17.26 2.97
CA GLU A 31 -8.27 18.06 2.18
C GLU A 31 -7.54 19.10 3.03
N ALA A 32 -8.26 19.77 3.94
CA ALA A 32 -7.67 20.73 4.86
C ALA A 32 -6.68 20.05 5.82
N GLU A 33 -7.01 18.85 6.32
CA GLU A 33 -6.10 18.06 7.15
C GLU A 33 -4.88 17.58 6.36
N ARG A 34 -5.07 17.15 5.10
CA ARG A 34 -3.98 16.75 4.20
C ARG A 34 -3.02 17.90 3.90
N ARG A 35 -3.55 19.10 3.63
CA ARG A 35 -2.73 20.31 3.45
C ARG A 35 -1.98 20.68 4.73
N LYS A 36 -2.64 20.59 5.89
CA LYS A 36 -1.98 20.85 7.18
C LYS A 36 -0.85 19.85 7.43
N ARG A 37 -1.04 18.58 7.07
CA ARG A 37 0.02 17.55 7.16
C ARG A 37 1.16 17.79 6.18
N GLN A 38 0.87 18.23 4.96
CA GLN A 38 1.92 18.62 3.99
C GLN A 38 2.76 19.78 4.53
N VAL A 39 2.14 20.85 5.02
CA VAL A 39 2.86 21.99 5.61
C VAL A 39 3.73 21.56 6.79
N LEU A 40 3.20 20.72 7.69
CA LEU A 40 3.98 20.16 8.80
C LEU A 40 5.11 19.24 8.31
N GLY A 41 4.90 18.52 7.20
CA GLY A 41 5.92 17.69 6.55
C GLY A 41 7.07 18.53 6.01
N ASP A 42 6.75 19.62 5.31
CA ASP A 42 7.72 20.56 4.74
C ASP A 42 8.52 21.26 5.86
N GLU A 43 7.84 21.72 6.92
CA GLU A 43 8.50 22.35 8.08
C GLU A 43 9.43 21.37 8.82
N VAL A 44 9.04 20.09 8.92
CA VAL A 44 9.90 19.04 9.47
C VAL A 44 11.10 18.76 8.55
N ALA A 45 10.92 18.79 7.23
CA ALA A 45 12.00 18.62 6.27
C ALA A 45 13.01 19.78 6.35
N ASP A 46 12.53 21.02 6.48
CA ASP A 46 13.38 22.21 6.67
C ASP A 46 14.14 22.16 8.00
N LEU A 47 13.47 21.74 9.08
CA LEU A 47 14.13 21.56 10.38
C LEU A 47 15.18 20.46 10.31
N ARG A 48 14.92 19.37 9.60
CA ARG A 48 15.93 18.31 9.35
C ARG A 48 17.11 18.81 8.57
N ALA A 49 16.90 19.57 7.50
CA ALA A 49 17.98 20.14 6.71
C ALA A 49 18.85 21.06 7.58
N LYS A 50 18.23 21.92 8.40
CA LYS A 50 18.95 22.78 9.35
C LYS A 50 19.70 21.98 10.41
N ILE A 51 19.10 20.91 10.94
CA ILE A 51 19.74 20.02 11.89
C ILE A 51 20.91 19.29 11.21
N GLN A 52 20.76 18.83 9.98
CA GLN A 52 21.81 18.16 9.21
C GLN A 52 22.99 19.12 8.95
N ASP A 53 22.72 20.37 8.58
CA ASP A 53 23.74 21.40 8.42
C ASP A 53 24.46 21.71 9.74
N LEU A 54 23.75 21.72 10.87
CA LEU A 54 24.32 21.91 12.21
C LEU A 54 25.03 20.65 12.75
N THR A 55 24.67 19.46 12.27
CA THR A 55 25.22 18.18 12.74
C THR A 55 26.36 17.66 11.87
N THR A 56 26.52 18.17 10.66
CA THR A 56 27.63 17.83 9.78
C THR A 56 28.94 18.13 10.52
N PRO A 57 29.76 17.12 10.83
CA PRO A 57 30.99 17.35 11.55
C PRO A 57 31.88 18.26 10.70
N GLN A 58 32.19 19.46 11.22
CA GLN A 58 33.40 20.13 10.75
C GLN A 58 34.52 19.12 10.91
N LYS A 59 35.26 18.89 9.81
CA LYS A 59 36.31 17.89 9.67
C LYS A 59 37.49 18.22 10.60
N GLY A 60 37.28 18.09 11.90
CA GLY A 60 38.27 18.04 12.96
C GLY A 60 38.46 16.58 13.31
N GLU A 61 39.71 16.15 13.34
CA GLU A 61 40.15 14.78 13.61
C GLU A 61 39.42 14.18 14.82
N ASP A 62 39.07 12.90 14.75
CA ASP A 62 38.61 12.10 15.88
C ASP A 62 39.72 12.03 16.94
N GLU A 63 39.95 13.13 17.65
CA GLU A 63 40.85 13.20 18.79
C GLU A 63 40.27 12.31 19.87
N LYS A 64 41.00 11.25 20.19
CA LYS A 64 40.69 10.33 21.28
C LYS A 64 40.39 11.13 22.56
N GLU A 65 39.21 10.92 23.14
CA GLU A 65 38.84 11.54 24.41
C GLU A 65 39.80 11.05 25.52
N LEU A 66 40.67 11.94 25.99
CA LEU A 66 41.53 11.71 27.14
C LEU A 66 40.70 11.65 28.42
N THR A 67 40.86 10.59 29.19
CA THR A 67 40.25 10.44 30.50
C THR A 67 40.86 11.42 31.51
N SER A 68 40.14 11.69 32.60
CA SER A 68 40.65 12.56 33.68
C SER A 68 41.95 12.05 34.30
N ALA A 69 42.19 10.73 34.27
CA ALA A 69 43.43 10.11 34.73
C ALA A 69 44.59 10.37 33.77
N GLU A 70 44.36 10.20 32.46
CA GLU A 70 45.37 10.47 31.42
C GLU A 70 45.77 11.95 31.38
N LEU A 71 44.82 12.87 31.59
CA LEU A 71 45.11 14.31 31.67
C LEU A 71 45.95 14.66 32.90
N ARG A 72 45.62 14.12 34.08
CA ARG A 72 46.42 14.32 35.30
C ARG A 72 47.82 13.75 35.16
N GLN A 73 47.94 12.59 34.52
CA GLN A 73 49.23 11.98 34.25
C GLN A 73 50.06 12.84 33.29
N ALA A 74 49.46 13.37 32.22
CA ALA A 74 50.14 14.27 31.29
C ALA A 74 50.61 15.58 31.95
N VAL A 75 49.84 16.12 32.90
CA VAL A 75 50.28 17.26 33.73
C VAL A 75 51.46 16.88 34.61
N THR A 76 51.38 15.73 35.29
CA THR A 76 52.45 15.25 36.18
C THR A 76 53.75 14.97 35.42
N GLU A 77 53.64 14.51 34.18
CA GLU A 77 54.77 14.29 33.26
C GLU A 77 55.29 15.59 32.61
N GLY A 78 54.69 16.75 32.91
CA GLY A 78 55.06 18.05 32.35
C GLY A 78 54.73 18.22 30.87
N LYS A 79 53.89 17.36 30.29
CA LYS A 79 53.47 17.39 28.89
C LYS A 79 52.31 18.36 28.63
N LEU A 80 51.55 18.69 29.68
CA LEU A 80 50.47 19.67 29.67
C LEU A 80 50.56 20.53 30.93
N SER A 81 50.16 21.79 30.84
CA SER A 81 49.85 22.61 32.00
C SER A 81 48.48 22.27 32.56
N ASP A 82 48.23 22.61 33.84
CA ASP A 82 46.91 22.47 34.46
C ASP A 82 45.82 23.20 33.66
N ALA A 83 46.13 24.39 33.14
CA ALA A 83 45.22 25.19 32.32
C ALA A 83 44.87 24.48 30.99
N GLU A 84 45.87 23.91 30.31
CA GLU A 84 45.62 23.17 29.06
C GLU A 84 44.84 21.88 29.30
N ALA A 85 45.07 21.20 30.43
CA ALA A 85 44.33 20.01 30.81
C ALA A 85 42.85 20.32 31.12
N ASP A 86 42.55 21.47 31.73
CA ASP A 86 41.18 21.90 31.99
C ASP A 86 40.48 22.35 30.69
N ASP A 87 41.16 23.09 29.81
CA ASP A 87 40.64 23.44 28.48
C ASP A 87 40.30 22.20 27.63
N ILE A 88 41.11 21.13 27.74
CA ILE A 88 40.80 19.87 27.06
C ILE A 88 39.56 19.21 27.66
N LYS A 89 39.38 19.22 28.99
CA LYS A 89 38.17 18.67 29.62
C LYS A 89 36.92 19.43 29.19
N ASP A 90 37.00 20.75 29.15
CA ASP A 90 35.84 21.57 28.82
C ASP A 90 35.45 21.38 27.34
N ARG A 91 36.42 21.33 26.42
CA ARG A 91 36.16 20.96 25.02
C ARG A 91 35.58 19.55 24.86
N GLN A 92 36.02 18.57 25.67
CA GLN A 92 35.42 17.23 25.65
C GLN A 92 34.00 17.21 26.20
N ARG A 93 33.71 17.99 27.25
CA ARG A 93 32.35 18.11 27.80
C ARG A 93 31.39 18.74 26.80
N GLU A 94 31.82 19.80 26.12
CA GLU A 94 31.04 20.44 25.06
C GLU A 94 30.78 19.46 23.90
N ARG A 95 31.81 18.75 23.42
CA ARG A 95 31.65 17.68 22.41
C ARG A 95 30.66 16.59 22.83
N ARG A 96 30.71 16.14 24.09
CA ARG A 96 29.74 15.14 24.60
C ARG A 96 28.32 15.70 24.68
N ALA A 97 28.16 16.95 25.10
CA ALA A 97 26.86 17.61 25.13
C ALA A 97 26.28 17.73 23.72
N ASP A 98 27.07 18.15 22.74
CA ASP A 98 26.67 18.23 21.34
C ASP A 98 26.27 16.85 20.80
N GLN A 99 27.11 15.82 20.99
CA GLN A 99 26.78 14.46 20.55
C GLN A 99 25.48 13.93 21.17
N GLN A 100 25.24 14.22 22.45
CA GLN A 100 24.01 13.82 23.14
C GLN A 100 22.78 14.55 22.57
N ILE A 101 22.92 15.84 22.24
CA ILE A 101 21.87 16.62 21.56
C ILE A 101 21.60 16.03 20.17
N LYS A 102 22.64 15.76 19.38
CA LYS A 102 22.51 15.16 18.04
C LYS A 102 21.73 13.85 18.10
N LYS A 103 22.13 12.94 18.99
CA LYS A 103 21.46 11.66 19.19
C LYS A 103 19.99 11.81 19.58
N THR A 104 19.70 12.71 20.51
CA THR A 104 18.31 12.96 20.97
C THR A 104 17.44 13.49 19.82
N VAL A 105 18.00 14.34 18.98
CA VAL A 105 17.32 14.90 17.81
C VAL A 105 17.09 13.82 16.74
N GLU A 106 18.11 13.02 16.43
CA GLU A 106 18.00 11.89 15.49
C GLU A 106 16.94 10.87 15.94
N ASP A 107 16.95 10.49 17.23
CA ASP A 107 15.96 9.57 17.80
C ASP A 107 14.53 10.15 17.68
N THR A 108 14.37 11.45 17.94
CA THR A 108 13.07 12.15 17.81
C THR A 108 12.59 12.18 16.36
N ILE A 109 13.50 12.43 15.42
CA ILE A 109 13.22 12.44 13.98
C ILE A 109 12.79 11.05 13.51
N ALA A 110 13.52 10.01 13.90
CA ALA A 110 13.23 8.63 13.53
C ALA A 110 11.84 8.18 14.02
N VAL A 111 11.45 8.56 15.25
CA VAL A 111 10.12 8.26 15.79
C VAL A 111 9.02 8.95 14.97
N ARG A 112 9.22 10.23 14.60
CA ARG A 112 8.27 10.97 13.75
C ARG A 112 8.15 10.38 12.34
N ASP A 113 9.25 9.93 11.74
CA ASP A 113 9.23 9.28 10.43
C ASP A 113 8.40 8.02 10.41
N VAL A 114 8.55 7.18 11.44
CA VAL A 114 7.76 5.95 11.54
C VAL A 114 6.29 6.30 11.69
N PHE A 115 5.94 7.33 12.47
CA PHE A 115 4.55 7.77 12.60
C PHE A 115 3.96 8.26 11.28
N ASN A 116 4.70 9.09 10.53
CA ASN A 116 4.25 9.60 9.23
C ASN A 116 4.07 8.48 8.22
N LYS A 117 5.04 7.56 8.11
CA LYS A 117 4.93 6.39 7.21
C LYS A 117 3.71 5.52 7.53
N VAL A 118 3.46 5.27 8.82
CA VAL A 118 2.28 4.51 9.26
C VAL A 118 0.99 5.23 8.89
N ALA A 119 0.92 6.55 9.10
CA ALA A 119 -0.25 7.33 8.75
C ALA A 119 -0.50 7.37 7.23
N ASP A 120 0.56 7.47 6.42
CA ASP A 120 0.48 7.44 4.96
C ASP A 120 0.01 6.06 4.47
N GLU A 121 0.53 4.97 5.03
CA GLU A 121 0.06 3.62 4.69
C GLU A 121 -1.42 3.43 5.02
N VAL A 122 -1.90 3.88 6.18
CA VAL A 122 -3.34 3.84 6.52
C VAL A 122 -4.16 4.65 5.51
N GLY A 123 -3.67 5.84 5.11
CA GLY A 123 -4.31 6.65 4.09
C GLY A 123 -4.42 5.95 2.73
N ARG A 124 -3.42 5.15 2.35
CA ARG A 124 -3.48 4.36 1.12
C ARG A 124 -4.56 3.29 1.14
N TYR A 125 -4.81 2.64 2.30
CA TYR A 125 -5.92 1.69 2.42
C TYR A 125 -7.28 2.37 2.22
N LEU A 126 -7.48 3.60 2.73
CA LEU A 126 -8.72 4.35 2.50
C LEU A 126 -8.95 4.66 1.02
N VAL A 127 -7.88 4.99 0.27
CA VAL A 127 -7.97 5.23 -1.17
C VAL A 127 -8.24 3.93 -1.94
N ALA A 128 -7.58 2.84 -1.56
CA ALA A 128 -7.70 1.56 -2.25
C ALA A 128 -9.02 0.82 -1.95
N VAL A 129 -9.67 1.14 -0.83
CA VAL A 129 -10.93 0.52 -0.37
C VAL A 129 -11.93 1.65 -0.04
N PRO A 130 -12.59 2.23 -1.06
CA PRO A 130 -13.35 3.47 -0.91
C PRO A 130 -14.62 3.32 -0.05
N ASP A 131 -15.14 2.11 0.14
CA ASP A 131 -16.27 1.85 1.04
C ASP A 131 -15.87 1.84 2.54
N LEU A 132 -14.58 2.01 2.87
CA LEU A 132 -14.13 2.19 4.26
C LEU A 132 -14.67 3.45 4.94
N GLU A 133 -15.13 4.44 4.18
CA GLU A 133 -15.74 5.66 4.75
C GLU A 133 -17.15 5.40 5.29
N ASP A 134 -17.86 4.42 4.72
CA ASP A 134 -19.18 4.02 5.16
C ASP A 134 -19.08 3.04 6.34
N ARG A 135 -19.59 3.46 7.51
CA ARG A 135 -19.56 2.67 8.74
C ARG A 135 -20.44 1.42 8.68
N GLU A 136 -21.40 1.38 7.77
CA GLU A 136 -22.26 0.22 7.55
C GLU A 136 -21.67 -0.76 6.54
N SER A 137 -20.59 -0.37 5.84
CA SER A 137 -20.01 -1.22 4.81
C SER A 137 -19.39 -2.50 5.40
N PRO A 138 -19.45 -3.63 4.65
CA PRO A 138 -18.78 -4.85 5.06
C PRO A 138 -17.27 -4.66 5.27
N SER A 139 -16.63 -3.80 4.47
CA SER A 139 -15.21 -3.49 4.58
C SER A 139 -14.88 -2.78 5.89
N TYR A 140 -15.67 -1.77 6.27
CA TYR A 140 -15.49 -1.08 7.55
C TYR A 140 -15.69 -2.02 8.73
N GLN A 141 -16.75 -2.84 8.72
CA GLN A 141 -17.03 -3.81 9.77
C GLN A 141 -15.90 -4.84 9.91
N ARG A 142 -15.32 -5.29 8.79
CA ARG A 142 -14.17 -6.20 8.78
C ARG A 142 -12.93 -5.55 9.39
N LEU A 143 -12.58 -4.34 8.97
CA LEU A 143 -11.48 -3.56 9.56
C LEU A 143 -11.67 -3.39 11.06
N ARG A 144 -12.88 -3.03 11.49
CA ARG A 144 -13.20 -2.80 12.90
C ARG A 144 -13.15 -4.08 13.73
N GLY A 145 -13.56 -5.20 13.14
CA GLY A 145 -13.44 -6.53 13.74
C GLY A 145 -11.98 -6.89 14.04
N GLU A 146 -11.10 -6.73 13.06
CA GLU A 146 -9.65 -7.00 13.25
C GLU A 146 -9.02 -6.01 14.25
N PHE A 147 -9.38 -4.72 14.17
CA PHE A 147 -8.91 -3.72 15.12
C PHE A 147 -9.28 -4.07 16.57
N SER A 148 -10.52 -4.50 16.79
CA SER A 148 -11.01 -4.86 18.13
C SER A 148 -10.28 -6.10 18.67
N LYS A 149 -9.94 -7.08 17.82
CA LYS A 149 -9.12 -8.24 18.21
C LYS A 149 -7.72 -7.81 18.64
N LEU A 150 -7.09 -6.91 17.90
CA LEU A 150 -5.75 -6.41 18.26
C LEU A 150 -5.77 -5.68 19.60
N VAL A 151 -6.76 -4.82 19.83
CA VAL A 151 -6.91 -4.15 21.13
C VAL A 151 -7.13 -5.17 22.26
N ALA A 152 -7.93 -6.21 22.03
CA ALA A 152 -8.11 -7.29 23.00
C ALA A 152 -6.81 -8.10 23.28
N LEU A 153 -5.89 -8.15 22.31
CA LEU A 153 -4.57 -8.77 22.46
C LEU A 153 -3.55 -7.85 23.15
N GLY A 154 -3.94 -6.63 23.54
CA GLY A 154 -3.09 -5.69 24.27
C GLY A 154 -2.42 -4.62 23.41
N TYR A 155 -2.79 -4.49 22.13
CA TYR A 155 -2.34 -3.37 21.30
C TYR A 155 -3.07 -2.08 21.70
N ASP A 156 -2.39 -0.93 21.61
CA ASP A 156 -2.99 0.36 21.97
C ASP A 156 -4.00 0.81 20.92
N ALA A 157 -5.22 1.12 21.36
CA ALA A 157 -6.29 1.65 20.51
C ALA A 157 -6.01 3.07 19.97
N LYS A 158 -5.08 3.81 20.58
CA LYS A 158 -4.68 5.16 20.12
C LYS A 158 -3.50 5.14 19.15
N ASP A 159 -2.81 4.01 19.01
CA ASP A 159 -1.67 3.89 18.11
C ASP A 159 -2.16 3.59 16.67
N LYS A 160 -1.75 4.45 15.73
CA LYS A 160 -2.02 4.25 14.29
C LYS A 160 -1.40 2.96 13.74
N ARG A 161 -0.38 2.40 14.40
CA ARG A 161 0.18 1.09 14.03
C ARG A 161 -0.83 -0.04 14.22
N THR A 162 -1.70 0.08 15.23
CA THR A 162 -2.79 -0.88 15.48
C THR A 162 -3.82 -0.82 14.35
N GLU A 163 -4.15 0.39 13.90
CA GLU A 163 -5.03 0.63 12.74
C GLU A 163 -4.43 0.06 11.46
N LEU A 164 -3.14 0.29 11.20
CA LEU A 164 -2.43 -0.26 10.05
C LEU A 164 -2.37 -1.79 10.07
N LEU A 165 -2.11 -2.39 11.23
CA LEU A 165 -2.06 -3.84 11.38
C LEU A 165 -3.45 -4.45 11.16
N ALA A 166 -4.51 -3.81 11.67
CA ALA A 166 -5.88 -4.22 11.41
C ALA A 166 -6.21 -4.19 9.92
N ALA A 167 -5.80 -3.13 9.21
CA ALA A 167 -5.99 -3.02 7.76
C ALA A 167 -5.24 -4.12 6.99
N LYS A 168 -3.99 -4.41 7.38
CA LYS A 168 -3.19 -5.52 6.81
C LYS A 168 -3.84 -6.88 7.05
N MET A 169 -4.44 -7.11 8.22
CA MET A 169 -5.15 -8.35 8.53
C MET A 169 -6.49 -8.47 7.78
N ALA A 170 -7.21 -7.36 7.64
CA ALA A 170 -8.50 -7.33 6.96
C ALA A 170 -8.36 -7.50 5.44
N PHE A 171 -7.40 -6.80 4.82
CA PHE A 171 -7.32 -6.65 3.37
C PHE A 171 -6.04 -7.21 2.73
N GLY A 172 -5.05 -7.61 3.54
CA GLY A 172 -3.74 -8.02 3.05
C GLY A 172 -2.81 -6.83 2.78
N GLY A 173 -1.73 -7.06 2.03
CA GLY A 173 -0.77 -6.01 1.67
C GLY A 173 -1.35 -5.00 0.67
N ILE A 174 -1.07 -3.72 0.87
CA ILE A 174 -1.61 -2.60 0.08
C ILE A 174 -1.26 -2.70 -1.39
N GLU A 175 -0.08 -3.25 -1.71
CA GLU A 175 0.42 -3.39 -3.08
C GLU A 175 -0.51 -4.26 -3.93
N ARG A 176 -1.18 -5.24 -3.31
CA ARG A 176 -2.15 -6.10 -3.99
C ARG A 176 -3.43 -5.34 -4.32
N LEU A 177 -3.88 -4.46 -3.42
CA LEU A 177 -5.10 -3.68 -3.61
C LEU A 177 -4.90 -2.60 -4.67
N GLU A 178 -3.75 -1.92 -4.67
CA GLU A 178 -3.43 -0.92 -5.68
C GLU A 178 -3.20 -1.53 -7.07
N SER A 179 -2.66 -2.74 -7.15
CA SER A 179 -2.48 -3.43 -8.44
C SER A 179 -3.79 -3.82 -9.14
N VAL A 180 -4.89 -3.95 -8.39
CA VAL A 180 -6.24 -4.25 -8.90
C VAL A 180 -7.00 -2.95 -9.24
N SER A 181 -6.61 -1.83 -8.63
CA SER A 181 -7.25 -0.52 -8.80
C SER A 181 -6.61 0.38 -9.86
N GLY A 182 -5.64 -0.11 -10.63
CA GLY A 182 -5.12 0.61 -11.80
C GLY A 182 -6.21 0.82 -12.86
N PRO A 183 -6.18 1.92 -13.63
CA PRO A 183 -7.10 2.06 -14.76
C PRO A 183 -6.92 0.85 -15.67
N GLU A 184 -7.99 0.06 -15.85
CA GLU A 184 -8.01 -0.90 -16.94
C GLU A 184 -7.85 -0.06 -18.21
N ASP A 185 -6.65 -0.08 -18.81
CA ASP A 185 -6.48 0.19 -20.23
C ASP A 185 -7.27 -0.90 -20.96
N ARG A 186 -8.60 -0.75 -20.97
CA ARG A 186 -9.47 -1.44 -21.91
C ARG A 186 -9.13 -0.85 -23.25
N GLU A 187 -8.16 -1.48 -23.93
CA GLU A 187 -8.07 -1.42 -25.37
C GLU A 187 -9.42 -1.94 -25.90
N THR A 188 -10.37 -1.02 -26.08
CA THR A 188 -11.58 -1.27 -26.83
C THR A 188 -11.13 -1.47 -28.27
N HIS A 189 -10.83 -2.71 -28.63
CA HIS A 189 -10.75 -3.09 -30.03
C HIS A 189 -12.14 -2.86 -30.63
N GLN A 190 -12.29 -1.69 -31.25
CA GLN A 190 -13.41 -1.36 -32.10
C GLN A 190 -13.35 -2.31 -33.29
N ASP A 191 -14.14 -3.38 -33.19
CA ASP A 191 -14.25 -4.42 -34.20
C ASP A 191 -14.78 -3.78 -35.50
N VAL A 192 -13.89 -3.55 -36.46
CA VAL A 192 -14.24 -3.08 -37.79
C VAL A 192 -14.91 -4.23 -38.53
N GLY A 193 -16.24 -4.16 -38.59
CA GLY A 193 -17.08 -5.12 -39.29
C GLY A 193 -16.60 -5.38 -40.72
N GLY A 194 -16.15 -6.62 -40.96
CA GLY A 194 -15.85 -7.16 -42.27
C GLY A 194 -16.83 -8.30 -42.59
N SER A 195 -17.79 -8.00 -43.45
CA SER A 195 -18.75 -8.93 -44.05
C SER A 195 -18.03 -10.07 -44.80
N GLY A 196 -18.48 -11.32 -44.62
CA GLY A 196 -17.91 -12.44 -45.36
C GLY A 196 -18.52 -13.81 -45.03
N SER A 197 -19.65 -14.11 -45.69
CA SER A 197 -20.07 -15.42 -46.23
C SER A 197 -19.96 -16.69 -45.36
N GLY A 198 -21.11 -17.32 -45.16
CA GLY A 198 -21.32 -18.49 -44.31
C GLY A 198 -20.70 -19.80 -44.81
N GLN A 199 -20.62 -20.77 -43.90
CA GLN A 199 -20.92 -22.17 -44.19
C GLN A 199 -21.12 -22.97 -42.89
N ASP A 200 -22.27 -23.62 -42.82
CA ASP A 200 -22.61 -24.88 -42.15
C ASP A 200 -22.08 -25.22 -40.75
N LYS A 201 -23.01 -25.21 -39.79
CA LYS A 201 -22.93 -25.97 -38.53
C LYS A 201 -23.03 -27.47 -38.81
N PRO A 202 -22.25 -28.32 -38.12
CA PRO A 202 -22.74 -29.59 -37.64
C PRO A 202 -23.05 -29.47 -36.14
N SER A 203 -24.30 -29.75 -35.80
CA SER A 203 -24.77 -29.94 -34.43
C SER A 203 -24.06 -31.15 -33.81
N GLY A 204 -23.30 -30.93 -32.75
CA GLY A 204 -22.66 -31.97 -31.95
C GLY A 204 -23.00 -31.72 -30.49
N ASP A 205 -23.76 -32.63 -29.92
CA ASP A 205 -24.40 -32.52 -28.62
C ASP A 205 -23.44 -32.53 -27.42
N SER A 206 -23.93 -31.95 -26.33
CA SER A 206 -23.50 -32.04 -24.93
C SER A 206 -22.20 -31.35 -24.50
N ASP A 207 -22.39 -30.27 -23.73
CA ASP A 207 -21.44 -29.52 -22.91
C ASP A 207 -20.30 -28.83 -23.66
N GLY A 208 -20.35 -27.50 -23.75
CA GLY A 208 -19.45 -26.64 -24.53
C GLY A 208 -17.98 -26.57 -24.08
N TRP A 209 -17.41 -27.69 -23.64
CA TRP A 209 -16.00 -27.89 -23.32
C TRP A 209 -15.43 -29.01 -24.21
N PRO A 210 -14.19 -28.90 -24.69
CA PRO A 210 -13.54 -29.99 -25.41
C PRO A 210 -13.56 -31.29 -24.59
N LYS A 211 -13.81 -32.43 -25.25
CA LYS A 211 -14.00 -33.75 -24.61
C LYS A 211 -12.84 -34.18 -23.69
N ASP A 212 -11.64 -33.66 -23.94
CA ASP A 212 -10.41 -33.99 -23.22
C ASP A 212 -9.99 -32.94 -22.17
N THR A 213 -10.89 -32.00 -21.83
CA THR A 213 -10.59 -30.93 -20.85
C THR A 213 -10.59 -31.51 -19.44
N ASN A 214 -9.45 -31.41 -18.75
CA ASN A 214 -9.33 -31.86 -17.36
C ASN A 214 -10.18 -31.00 -16.43
N ALA A 215 -10.74 -31.58 -15.36
CA ALA A 215 -11.55 -30.89 -14.36
C ALA A 215 -10.84 -29.65 -13.75
N GLY A 216 -9.52 -29.71 -13.59
CA GLY A 216 -8.73 -28.55 -13.13
C GLY A 216 -8.71 -27.40 -14.14
N GLN A 217 -8.64 -27.71 -15.44
CA GLN A 217 -8.70 -26.70 -16.50
C GLN A 217 -10.09 -26.10 -16.62
N LYS A 218 -11.15 -26.93 -16.50
CA LYS A 218 -12.53 -26.44 -16.48
C LYS A 218 -12.75 -25.44 -15.35
N ARG A 219 -12.36 -25.78 -14.11
CA ARG A 219 -12.48 -24.87 -12.95
C ARG A 219 -11.73 -23.56 -13.13
N TYR A 220 -10.52 -23.62 -13.69
CA TYR A 220 -9.72 -22.43 -13.97
C TYR A 220 -10.43 -21.51 -14.97
N TYR A 221 -10.94 -22.05 -16.07
CA TYR A 221 -11.63 -21.25 -17.08
C TYR A 221 -13.04 -20.83 -16.65
N GLU A 222 -13.74 -21.62 -15.83
CA GLU A 222 -15.01 -21.23 -15.20
C GLU A 222 -14.85 -20.07 -14.23
N ASP A 223 -13.77 -20.05 -13.43
CA ASP A 223 -13.43 -18.92 -12.57
C ASP A 223 -13.19 -17.64 -13.41
N LEU A 224 -12.44 -17.75 -14.51
CA LEU A 224 -12.21 -16.63 -15.44
C LEU A 224 -13.49 -16.16 -16.15
N ILE A 225 -14.40 -17.08 -16.49
CA ILE A 225 -15.71 -16.75 -17.09
C ILE A 225 -16.61 -16.07 -16.07
N SER A 226 -16.65 -16.56 -14.83
CA SER A 226 -17.44 -15.97 -13.75
C SER A 226 -17.00 -14.55 -13.39
N LYS A 227 -15.71 -14.25 -13.57
CA LYS A 227 -15.11 -12.93 -13.39
C LYS A 227 -15.24 -12.03 -14.62
N GLY A 228 -15.90 -12.47 -15.68
CA GLY A 228 -16.07 -11.73 -16.93
C GLY A 228 -14.78 -11.51 -17.73
N MET A 229 -13.67 -12.12 -17.31
CA MET A 229 -12.36 -11.94 -17.94
C MET A 229 -12.21 -12.71 -19.26
N LYS A 230 -12.98 -13.78 -19.44
CA LYS A 230 -13.01 -14.56 -20.68
C LYS A 230 -14.43 -15.01 -20.98
N ASN A 231 -14.78 -15.10 -22.26
CA ASN A 231 -15.98 -15.81 -22.65
C ASN A 231 -15.66 -17.30 -22.91
N LYS A 232 -16.70 -18.15 -22.89
CA LYS A 232 -16.54 -19.59 -23.07
C LYS A 232 -15.89 -19.95 -24.41
N LYS A 233 -16.10 -19.15 -25.46
CA LYS A 233 -15.50 -19.36 -26.78
C LYS A 233 -13.97 -19.18 -26.74
N GLN A 234 -13.48 -18.13 -26.09
CA GLN A 234 -12.05 -17.86 -25.90
C GLN A 234 -11.36 -18.96 -25.06
N ALA A 235 -12.03 -19.45 -24.02
CA ALA A 235 -11.52 -20.55 -23.20
C ALA A 235 -11.34 -21.85 -24.01
N VAL A 236 -12.29 -22.15 -24.90
CA VAL A 236 -12.23 -23.32 -25.78
C VAL A 236 -11.11 -23.17 -26.82
N GLU A 237 -10.97 -22.00 -27.44
CA GLU A 237 -9.92 -21.72 -28.43
C GLU A 237 -8.50 -21.86 -27.84
N GLU A 238 -8.28 -21.37 -26.62
CA GLU A 238 -6.99 -21.52 -25.92
C GLU A 238 -6.67 -22.98 -25.60
N LEU A 239 -7.65 -23.73 -25.10
CA LEU A 239 -7.49 -25.16 -24.81
C LEU A 239 -7.11 -25.94 -26.08
N GLU A 240 -7.72 -25.63 -27.22
CA GLU A 240 -7.37 -26.23 -28.50
C GLU A 240 -5.98 -25.81 -29.01
N TYR A 241 -5.58 -24.56 -28.81
CA TYR A 241 -4.26 -24.06 -29.18
C TYR A 241 -3.15 -24.78 -28.40
N HIS A 242 -3.31 -24.88 -27.07
CA HIS A 242 -2.36 -25.58 -26.21
C HIS A 242 -2.26 -27.06 -26.58
N ARG A 243 -3.38 -27.71 -26.91
CA ARG A 243 -3.40 -29.09 -27.40
C ARG A 243 -2.58 -29.25 -28.67
N LYS A 244 -2.84 -28.43 -29.71
CA LYS A 244 -2.09 -28.48 -30.98
C LYS A 244 -0.59 -28.32 -30.76
N LYS A 245 -0.18 -27.44 -29.85
CA LYS A 245 1.23 -27.20 -29.53
C LYS A 245 1.89 -28.39 -28.82
N ILE A 246 1.16 -29.08 -27.94
CA ILE A 246 1.66 -30.29 -27.27
C ILE A 246 1.80 -31.43 -28.29
N THR A 247 0.80 -31.65 -29.14
CA THR A 247 0.85 -32.68 -30.19
C THR A 247 1.99 -32.43 -31.18
N GLN A 248 2.21 -31.17 -31.60
CA GLN A 248 3.33 -30.83 -32.48
C GLN A 248 4.71 -31.06 -31.84
N ARG A 249 4.85 -30.82 -30.53
CA ARG A 249 6.10 -31.09 -29.81
C ARG A 249 6.38 -32.58 -29.67
N GLN A 250 5.34 -33.38 -29.40
CA GLN A 250 5.47 -34.84 -29.32
C GLN A 250 5.78 -35.47 -30.69
N ALA A 251 5.14 -34.98 -31.77
CA ALA A 251 5.45 -35.41 -33.13
C ALA A 251 6.90 -35.08 -33.57
N LYS A 252 7.43 -33.91 -33.14
CA LYS A 252 8.83 -33.56 -33.40
C LYS A 252 9.81 -34.46 -32.64
N GLN A 253 9.50 -34.83 -31.41
CA GLN A 253 10.35 -35.71 -30.59
C GLN A 253 10.40 -37.16 -31.11
N GLN A 254 9.34 -37.65 -31.75
CA GLN A 254 9.32 -39.00 -32.35
C GLN A 254 10.04 -39.10 -33.70
N HIS A 255 10.35 -37.97 -34.35
CA HIS A 255 11.14 -37.93 -35.59
C HIS A 255 12.63 -37.67 -35.36
N THR A 256 13.06 -37.52 -34.11
CA THR A 256 14.48 -37.30 -33.72
C THR A 256 15.11 -38.49 -32.98
N ALA A 257 14.41 -39.62 -32.92
CA ALA A 257 14.90 -40.91 -32.43
C ALA A 257 14.90 -41.92 -33.59
#